data_AF-A0A6A6UBC5-F1
#
_entry.id   AF-A0A6A6UBC5-F1
#
_cell.length_a   1.000
_cell.length_b   1.000
_cell.length_c   1.000
_cell.angle_alpha   90.00
_cell.angle_beta   90.00
_cell.angle_gamma   90.00
#
_symmetry.space_group_name_H-M   'P 1'
#
loop_
_entity.id
_entity.type
_entity.pdbx_description
1 polymer ?
#
loop_
_entity_poly.entity_id
_entity_poly.type
_entity_poly.pdbx_seq_one_letter_code
_entity_poly.pdbx_strand_id
1 'polypeptide(L)'
;MGSLEVVVTLALALLGYILSEHFLPKHDPREPPLVKSVIKVPFIGHLLGMLRYGHRYYAKAGGEDPPPIFTIDMLLTKTNIVTTLKLMQSVQRNSKTLSFDPLLTSTAERVIGVRGEGLKILKEKAIGGHGVNASMVQAMLPTLLGDGLDKMNKTMIAFVKLSIDDLVNEHEPFDLYAWIRHAVTIASTDAVYGSQNPYRDPEIEQAFWDWDTNIVALMPNILQSIIARKPLLAREKIVERMKIYFKSGVPADASEMTKSRWK
;
A
#
# COMPACT_ATOMS: atom_id res chain seq x y z
N MET A 1 17.09 37.69 -24.34
CA MET A 1 17.43 36.33 -23.93
C MET A 1 18.90 36.08 -24.24
N GLY A 2 19.68 35.68 -23.25
CA GLY A 2 21.12 35.44 -23.42
C GLY A 2 21.37 34.19 -24.27
N SER A 3 22.50 34.13 -24.99
CA SER A 3 22.92 32.95 -25.75
C SER A 3 22.92 31.66 -24.90
N LEU A 4 23.22 31.78 -23.61
CA LEU A 4 23.15 30.69 -22.64
C LEU A 4 21.71 30.15 -22.44
N GLU A 5 20.70 31.01 -22.38
CA GLU A 5 19.30 30.60 -22.21
C GLU A 5 18.81 29.82 -23.43
N VAL A 6 19.22 30.23 -24.63
CA VAL A 6 18.88 29.55 -25.89
C VAL A 6 19.53 28.16 -25.95
N VAL A 7 20.82 28.06 -25.58
CA VAL A 7 21.55 26.78 -25.55
C VAL A 7 20.94 25.83 -24.52
N VAL A 8 20.61 26.30 -23.32
CA VAL A 8 19.96 25.48 -22.29
C VAL A 8 18.59 25.00 -22.75
N THR A 9 17.79 25.87 -23.36
CA THR A 9 16.46 25.51 -23.86
C THR A 9 16.54 24.45 -24.96
N LEU A 10 17.46 24.61 -25.91
CA LEU A 10 17.68 23.62 -26.98
C LEU A 10 18.21 22.29 -26.45
N ALA A 11 19.12 22.32 -25.46
CA ALA A 11 19.62 21.10 -24.82
C ALA A 11 18.51 20.34 -24.07
N LEU A 12 17.64 21.05 -23.35
CA LEU A 12 16.48 20.46 -22.68
C LEU A 12 15.46 19.90 -23.68
N ALA A 13 15.21 20.61 -24.79
CA ALA A 13 14.32 20.14 -25.84
C ALA A 13 14.85 18.89 -26.54
N LEU A 14 16.16 18.86 -26.84
CA LEU A 14 16.82 17.70 -27.45
C LEU A 14 16.84 16.50 -26.50
N LEU A 15 17.14 16.72 -25.22
CA LEU A 15 17.06 15.70 -24.19
C LEU A 15 15.63 15.15 -24.08
N GLY A 16 14.62 16.03 -24.07
CA GLY A 16 13.21 15.65 -24.10
C GLY A 16 12.83 14.83 -25.32
N TYR A 17 13.32 15.20 -26.51
CA TYR A 17 13.10 14.46 -27.75
C TYR A 17 13.74 13.07 -27.71
N ILE A 18 15.02 12.96 -27.33
CA ILE A 18 15.72 11.68 -27.21
C ILE A 18 15.03 10.77 -26.19
N LEU A 19 14.65 11.32 -25.03
CA LEU A 19 13.87 10.60 -24.03
C LEU A 19 12.53 10.13 -24.59
N SER A 20 11.84 10.97 -25.38
CA SER A 20 10.57 10.59 -25.99
C SER A 20 10.71 9.50 -27.06
N GLU A 21 11.72 9.56 -27.93
CA GLU A 21 11.91 8.60 -29.02
C GLU A 21 12.38 7.23 -28.52
N HIS A 22 13.29 7.23 -27.54
CA HIS A 22 13.99 6.01 -27.13
C HIS A 22 13.41 5.36 -25.87
N PHE A 23 12.70 6.14 -25.03
CA PHE A 23 12.19 5.65 -23.75
C PHE A 23 10.67 5.68 -23.62
N LEU A 24 9.92 6.34 -24.51
CA LEU A 24 8.46 6.17 -24.51
C LEU A 24 8.10 4.83 -25.14
N PRO A 25 7.33 3.98 -24.43
CA PRO A 25 6.81 2.76 -25.01
C PRO A 25 5.92 3.11 -26.23
N LYS A 26 6.27 2.57 -27.40
CA LYS A 26 5.37 2.64 -28.57
C LYS A 26 4.08 1.91 -28.20
N HIS A 27 2.95 2.56 -28.44
CA HIS A 27 1.64 1.96 -28.20
C HIS A 27 1.31 1.02 -29.36
N ASP A 28 1.11 -0.26 -29.06
CA ASP A 28 0.62 -1.22 -30.04
C ASP A 28 -0.89 -1.02 -30.21
N PRO A 29 -1.42 -0.88 -31.45
CA PRO A 29 -2.85 -0.71 -31.69
C PRO A 29 -3.75 -1.83 -31.14
N ARG A 30 -3.18 -2.98 -30.78
CA ARG A 30 -3.89 -4.11 -30.14
C ARG A 30 -3.98 -3.98 -28.61
N GLU A 31 -3.23 -3.07 -28.01
CA GLU A 31 -3.31 -2.78 -26.57
C GLU A 31 -4.57 -1.95 -26.24
N PRO A 32 -5.03 -1.97 -24.98
CA PRO A 32 -6.10 -1.08 -24.54
C PRO A 32 -5.75 0.41 -24.77
N PRO A 33 -6.74 1.25 -25.10
CA PRO A 33 -6.52 2.65 -25.46
C PRO A 33 -5.80 3.42 -24.36
N LEU A 34 -4.76 4.19 -24.72
CA LEU A 34 -4.13 5.12 -23.77
C LEU A 34 -5.03 6.32 -23.49
N VAL A 35 -5.22 6.64 -22.21
CA VAL A 35 -5.90 7.88 -21.79
C VAL A 35 -4.88 8.96 -21.46
N LYS A 36 -5.24 10.21 -21.74
CA LYS A 36 -4.43 11.37 -21.37
C LYS A 36 -4.55 11.64 -19.88
N SER A 37 -3.49 12.19 -19.29
CA SER A 37 -3.52 12.61 -17.89
C SER A 37 -4.45 13.82 -17.69
N VAL A 38 -5.24 13.78 -16.60
CA VAL A 38 -6.07 14.91 -16.16
C VAL A 38 -5.24 16.17 -15.93
N ILE A 39 -4.05 16.01 -15.34
CA ILE A 39 -3.05 17.07 -15.20
C ILE A 39 -2.18 17.06 -16.46
N LYS A 40 -2.22 18.14 -17.26
CA LYS A 40 -1.56 18.25 -18.57
C LYS A 40 -0.06 18.54 -18.46
N VAL A 41 0.67 17.68 -17.75
CA VAL A 41 2.13 17.71 -17.65
C VAL A 41 2.67 16.43 -18.31
N PRO A 42 3.52 16.53 -19.35
CA PRO A 42 4.09 15.37 -20.02
C PRO A 42 4.81 14.45 -19.02
N PHE A 43 4.74 13.13 -19.25
CA PHE A 43 5.41 12.07 -18.48
C PHE A 43 4.96 11.90 -17.01
N ILE A 44 4.71 12.98 -16.27
CA ILE A 44 4.40 12.97 -14.84
C ILE A 44 2.96 13.33 -14.51
N GLY A 45 2.14 13.70 -15.50
CA GLY A 45 0.75 14.13 -15.28
C GLY A 45 -0.12 13.08 -14.60
N HIS A 46 0.07 11.80 -14.90
CA HIS A 46 -0.62 10.71 -14.22
C HIS A 46 -0.17 10.56 -12.75
N LEU A 47 1.14 10.63 -12.50
CA LEU A 47 1.70 10.58 -11.15
C LEU A 47 1.17 11.74 -10.27
N LEU A 48 1.22 12.97 -10.79
CA LEU A 48 0.70 14.14 -10.08
C LEU A 48 -0.80 14.02 -9.82
N GLY A 49 -1.54 13.47 -10.77
CA GLY A 49 -2.97 13.20 -10.62
C GLY A 49 -3.24 12.21 -9.49
N MET A 50 -2.47 11.12 -9.40
CA MET A 50 -2.59 10.16 -8.31
C MET A 50 -2.19 10.72 -6.96
N LEU A 51 -1.12 11.53 -6.89
CA LEU A 51 -0.73 12.19 -5.63
C LEU A 51 -1.81 13.17 -5.14
N ARG A 52 -2.48 13.87 -6.06
CA ARG A 52 -3.53 14.84 -5.72
C ARG A 52 -4.89 14.22 -5.43
N TYR A 53 -5.30 13.22 -6.20
CA TYR A 53 -6.66 12.66 -6.16
C TYR A 53 -6.72 11.25 -5.56
N GLY A 54 -5.58 10.65 -5.21
CA GLY A 54 -5.49 9.30 -4.69
C GLY A 54 -6.11 8.27 -5.63
N HIS A 55 -6.80 7.28 -5.06
CA HIS A 55 -7.52 6.23 -5.80
C HIS A 55 -8.60 6.78 -6.75
N ARG A 56 -9.18 7.95 -6.46
CA ARG A 56 -10.20 8.58 -7.32
C ARG A 56 -9.65 9.02 -8.66
N TYR A 57 -8.32 9.08 -8.79
CA TYR A 57 -7.66 9.42 -10.04
C TYR A 57 -8.04 8.48 -11.18
N TYR A 58 -8.13 7.17 -10.93
CA TYR A 58 -8.41 6.18 -11.97
C TYR A 58 -9.77 6.43 -12.63
N ALA A 59 -10.80 6.73 -11.83
CA ALA A 59 -12.11 7.11 -12.34
C ALA A 59 -12.05 8.44 -13.13
N LYS A 60 -11.34 9.45 -12.60
CA LYS A 60 -11.17 10.74 -13.28
C LYS A 60 -10.42 10.62 -14.62
N ALA A 61 -9.45 9.71 -14.72
CA ALA A 61 -8.68 9.48 -15.93
C ALA A 61 -9.52 8.80 -17.02
N GLY A 62 -10.50 7.96 -16.63
CA GLY A 62 -11.42 7.32 -17.55
C GLY A 62 -12.51 8.24 -18.13
N GLY A 63 -12.88 9.31 -17.41
CA GLY A 63 -13.95 10.22 -17.81
C GLY A 63 -15.35 9.71 -17.44
N GLU A 64 -16.39 10.31 -18.01
CA GLU A 64 -17.80 9.97 -17.72
C GLU A 64 -18.23 8.64 -18.35
N ASP A 65 -17.72 8.34 -19.56
CA ASP A 65 -17.99 7.11 -20.29
C ASP A 65 -16.67 6.41 -20.66
N PRO A 66 -16.03 5.73 -19.70
CA PRO A 66 -14.75 5.10 -19.95
C PRO A 66 -14.91 3.83 -20.80
N PRO A 67 -13.95 3.51 -21.69
CA PRO A 67 -13.95 2.24 -22.40
C PRO A 67 -13.85 1.06 -21.41
N PRO A 68 -14.22 -0.17 -21.81
CA PRO A 68 -14.23 -1.35 -20.93
C PRO A 68 -12.89 -1.68 -20.26
N ILE A 69 -11.80 -1.25 -20.90
CA ILE A 69 -10.43 -1.27 -20.41
C ILE A 69 -9.66 -0.13 -21.06
N PHE A 70 -8.77 0.52 -20.31
CA PHE A 70 -7.87 1.54 -20.83
C PHE A 70 -6.50 1.50 -20.15
N THR A 71 -5.53 2.17 -20.74
CA THR A 71 -4.14 2.20 -20.29
C THR A 71 -3.77 3.58 -19.74
N ILE A 72 -3.16 3.60 -18.56
CA ILE A 72 -2.45 4.75 -18.01
C ILE A 72 -0.95 4.49 -18.15
N ASP A 73 -0.23 5.44 -18.73
CA ASP A 73 1.23 5.37 -18.84
C ASP A 73 1.89 6.05 -17.63
N MET A 74 2.67 5.27 -16.88
CA MET A 74 3.35 5.68 -15.66
C MET A 74 4.86 5.84 -15.85
N LEU A 75 5.30 6.26 -17.04
CA LEU A 75 6.69 6.48 -17.48
C LEU A 75 7.53 5.19 -17.55
N LEU A 76 7.56 4.43 -16.46
CA LEU A 76 8.29 3.17 -16.31
C LEU A 76 7.39 1.94 -16.48
N THR A 77 6.08 2.10 -16.34
CA THR A 77 5.12 0.98 -16.37
C THR A 77 3.84 1.40 -17.07
N LYS A 78 3.19 0.47 -17.78
CA LYS A 78 1.81 0.64 -18.26
C LYS A 78 0.85 0.01 -17.26
N THR A 79 -0.17 0.75 -16.84
CA THR A 79 -1.22 0.24 -15.94
C THR A 79 -2.54 0.14 -16.69
N ASN A 80 -3.03 -1.08 -16.89
CA ASN A 80 -4.33 -1.33 -17.51
C ASN A 80 -5.44 -1.26 -16.45
N ILE A 81 -6.42 -0.39 -16.66
CA ILE A 81 -7.58 -0.19 -15.80
C ILE A 81 -8.78 -0.86 -16.44
N VAL A 82 -9.37 -1.82 -15.76
CA VAL A 82 -10.58 -2.53 -16.18
C VAL A 82 -11.79 -1.88 -15.52
N THR A 83 -12.79 -1.50 -16.31
CA THR A 83 -13.96 -0.74 -15.85
C THR A 83 -15.27 -1.55 -15.87
N THR A 84 -15.26 -2.72 -16.51
CA THR A 84 -16.47 -3.56 -16.67
C THR A 84 -16.37 -4.87 -15.91
N LEU A 85 -17.47 -5.27 -15.26
CA LEU A 85 -17.55 -6.51 -14.47
C LEU A 85 -17.21 -7.75 -15.29
N LYS A 86 -17.69 -7.83 -16.54
CA LYS A 86 -17.43 -8.96 -17.44
C LYS A 86 -15.93 -9.18 -17.67
N LEU A 87 -15.20 -8.09 -17.88
CA LEU A 87 -13.76 -8.16 -18.10
C LEU A 87 -13.00 -8.40 -16.78
N MET A 88 -13.43 -7.79 -15.68
CA MET A 88 -12.86 -8.04 -14.34
C MET A 88 -12.88 -9.53 -13.98
N GLN A 89 -14.02 -10.21 -14.17
CA GLN A 89 -14.14 -11.65 -13.92
C GLN A 89 -13.19 -12.48 -14.80
N SER A 90 -13.00 -12.06 -16.06
CA SER A 90 -12.10 -12.72 -17.00
C SER A 90 -10.63 -12.57 -16.58
N VAL A 91 -10.24 -11.39 -16.10
CA VAL A 91 -8.91 -11.12 -15.53
C VAL A 91 -8.68 -11.94 -14.26
N GLN A 92 -9.63 -11.92 -13.31
CA GLN A 92 -9.50 -12.62 -12.03
C GLN A 92 -9.35 -14.15 -12.18
N ARG A 93 -10.03 -14.75 -13.17
CA ARG A 93 -9.93 -16.20 -13.45
C ARG A 93 -8.60 -16.60 -14.10
N ASN A 94 -7.87 -15.67 -14.71
CA ASN A 94 -6.64 -15.95 -15.42
C ASN A 94 -5.39 -15.82 -14.53
N SER A 95 -5.43 -16.43 -13.36
CA SER A 95 -4.36 -16.36 -12.35
C SER A 95 -3.04 -17.03 -12.76
N LYS A 96 -3.03 -17.81 -13.84
CA LYS A 96 -1.81 -18.46 -14.36
C LYS A 96 -0.98 -17.54 -15.25
N THR A 97 -1.58 -16.51 -15.85
CA THR A 97 -0.89 -15.58 -16.75
C THR A 97 -0.64 -14.22 -16.10
N LEU A 98 -1.29 -13.95 -14.97
CA LEU A 98 -1.14 -12.72 -14.19
C LEU A 98 -0.47 -13.05 -12.86
N SER A 99 0.59 -12.31 -12.52
CA SER A 99 1.27 -12.41 -11.23
C SER A 99 1.07 -11.13 -10.43
N PHE A 100 0.80 -11.27 -9.15
CA PHE A 100 0.73 -10.18 -8.19
C PHE A 100 2.09 -9.92 -7.49
N ASP A 101 3.07 -10.79 -7.70
CA ASP A 101 4.35 -10.81 -7.00
C ASP A 101 5.21 -9.56 -7.23
N PRO A 102 5.26 -8.97 -8.45
CA PRO A 102 5.98 -7.71 -8.66
C PRO A 102 5.42 -6.57 -7.80
N LEU A 103 4.09 -6.51 -7.64
CA LEU A 103 3.45 -5.48 -6.82
C LEU A 103 3.74 -5.71 -5.34
N LEU A 104 3.65 -6.96 -4.85
CA LEU A 104 4.01 -7.30 -3.47
C LEU A 104 5.49 -6.97 -3.18
N THR A 105 6.40 -7.33 -4.07
CA THR A 105 7.84 -7.05 -3.94
C THR A 105 8.10 -5.55 -3.91
N SER A 106 7.51 -4.79 -4.84
CA SER A 106 7.65 -3.33 -4.89
C SER A 106 7.07 -2.67 -3.63
N THR A 107 5.97 -3.20 -3.09
CA THR A 107 5.35 -2.67 -1.87
C THR A 107 6.22 -2.96 -0.66
N ALA A 108 6.73 -4.20 -0.53
CA ALA A 108 7.66 -4.58 0.53
C ALA A 108 8.90 -3.68 0.54
N GLU A 109 9.47 -3.40 -0.63
CA GLU A 109 10.65 -2.56 -0.77
C GLU A 109 10.36 -1.07 -0.50
N ARG A 110 9.39 -0.49 -1.22
CA ARG A 110 9.21 0.98 -1.28
C ARG A 110 8.38 1.52 -0.13
N VAL A 111 7.34 0.78 0.25
CA VAL A 111 6.35 1.21 1.24
C VAL A 111 6.73 0.70 2.63
N ILE A 112 6.92 -0.62 2.75
CA ILE A 112 7.26 -1.27 4.03
C ILE A 112 8.75 -1.07 4.39
N GLY A 113 9.61 -0.78 3.40
CA GLY A 113 11.01 -0.47 3.65
C GLY A 113 11.91 -1.69 3.83
N VAL A 114 11.49 -2.87 3.39
CA VAL A 114 12.30 -4.09 3.46
C VAL A 114 13.43 -4.01 2.44
N ARG A 115 14.67 -4.28 2.87
CA ARG A 115 15.88 -4.16 2.05
C ARG A 115 16.80 -5.37 2.19
N GLY A 116 17.75 -5.48 1.27
CA GLY A 116 18.83 -6.48 1.31
C GLY A 116 18.30 -7.92 1.33
N GLU A 117 18.90 -8.74 2.19
CA GLU A 117 18.56 -10.17 2.29
C GLU A 117 17.09 -10.39 2.67
N GLY A 118 16.52 -9.55 3.54
CA GLY A 118 15.10 -9.62 3.91
C GLY A 118 14.16 -9.49 2.70
N LEU A 119 14.51 -8.62 1.74
CA LEU A 119 13.72 -8.48 0.52
C LEU A 119 13.93 -9.69 -0.41
N LYS A 120 15.16 -10.21 -0.48
CA LYS A 120 15.50 -11.38 -1.29
C LYS A 120 14.76 -12.65 -0.84
N ILE A 121 14.64 -12.89 0.46
CA ILE A 121 13.90 -14.06 0.98
C ILE A 121 12.39 -13.92 0.74
N LEU A 122 11.84 -12.70 0.79
CA LEU A 122 10.42 -12.46 0.53
C LEU A 122 10.02 -12.68 -0.93
N LYS A 123 10.93 -12.42 -1.88
CA LYS A 123 10.68 -12.62 -3.32
C LYS A 123 10.33 -14.07 -3.61
N GLU A 124 9.51 -14.26 -4.64
CA GLU A 124 9.13 -15.59 -5.12
C GLU A 124 10.30 -16.39 -5.66
N LYS A 125 10.20 -17.72 -5.54
CA LYS A 125 11.22 -18.64 -6.06
C LYS A 125 11.45 -18.49 -7.56
N ALA A 126 10.38 -18.20 -8.32
CA ALA A 126 10.43 -18.01 -9.77
C ALA A 126 11.34 -16.87 -10.22
N ILE A 127 11.63 -15.89 -9.35
CA ILE A 127 12.50 -14.74 -9.62
C ILE A 127 13.78 -14.75 -8.77
N GLY A 128 14.18 -15.93 -8.27
CA GLY A 128 15.42 -16.12 -7.52
C GLY A 128 15.34 -15.76 -6.03
N GLY A 129 14.14 -15.64 -5.47
CA GLY A 129 13.93 -15.50 -4.03
C GLY A 129 13.67 -16.84 -3.31
N HIS A 130 13.19 -16.78 -2.08
CA HIS A 130 12.91 -17.97 -1.26
C HIS A 130 11.41 -18.30 -1.12
N GLY A 131 10.52 -17.40 -1.56
CA GLY A 131 9.07 -17.57 -1.49
C GLY A 131 8.52 -17.46 -0.07
N VAL A 132 9.23 -16.80 0.84
CA VAL A 132 8.84 -16.70 2.26
C VAL A 132 7.48 -16.02 2.41
N ASN A 133 7.17 -15.04 1.55
CA ASN A 133 5.87 -14.38 1.57
C ASN A 133 4.72 -15.39 1.32
N ALA A 134 4.81 -16.19 0.26
CA ALA A 134 3.81 -17.21 -0.03
C ALA A 134 3.71 -18.26 1.09
N SER A 135 4.85 -18.74 1.61
CA SER A 135 4.87 -19.70 2.71
C SER A 135 4.24 -19.13 3.99
N MET A 136 4.51 -17.87 4.32
CA MET A 136 3.90 -17.18 5.46
C MET A 136 2.38 -17.07 5.29
N VAL A 137 1.90 -16.67 4.10
CA VAL A 137 0.46 -16.61 3.80
C VAL A 137 -0.18 -17.99 3.94
N GLN A 138 0.43 -19.03 3.39
CA GLN A 138 -0.05 -20.42 3.51
C GLN A 138 -0.12 -20.90 4.96
N ALA A 139 0.84 -20.50 5.80
CA ALA A 139 0.86 -20.84 7.23
C ALA A 139 -0.17 -20.04 8.05
N MET A 140 -0.49 -18.81 7.63
CA MET A 140 -1.48 -17.96 8.30
C MET A 140 -2.92 -18.32 7.95
N LEU A 141 -3.22 -18.62 6.68
CA LEU A 141 -4.60 -18.78 6.20
C LEU A 141 -5.46 -19.74 7.05
N PRO A 142 -4.98 -20.93 7.45
CA PRO A 142 -5.78 -21.84 8.28
C PRO A 142 -6.11 -21.27 9.66
N THR A 143 -5.26 -20.40 10.21
CA THR A 143 -5.46 -19.79 11.53
C THR A 143 -6.54 -18.70 11.54
N LEU A 144 -6.96 -18.26 10.35
CA LEU A 144 -8.01 -17.27 10.14
C LEU A 144 -9.36 -17.92 9.82
N LEU A 145 -9.52 -19.20 10.13
CA LEU A 145 -10.73 -19.98 9.94
C LEU A 145 -11.09 -20.71 11.25
N GLY A 146 -12.37 -21.04 11.43
CA GLY A 146 -12.85 -21.81 12.58
C GLY A 146 -12.43 -21.21 13.93
N ASP A 147 -11.92 -22.06 14.83
CA ASP A 147 -11.59 -21.71 16.22
C ASP A 147 -10.61 -20.52 16.34
N GLY A 148 -9.62 -20.44 15.44
CA GLY A 148 -8.63 -19.36 15.43
C GLY A 148 -9.29 -18.00 15.17
N LEU A 149 -10.21 -17.95 14.20
CA LEU A 149 -11.00 -16.76 13.89
C LEU A 149 -11.99 -16.43 15.01
N ASP A 150 -12.67 -17.45 15.57
CA ASP A 150 -13.63 -17.26 16.67
C ASP A 150 -12.95 -16.65 17.91
N LYS A 151 -11.73 -17.08 18.21
CA LYS A 151 -10.95 -16.50 19.30
C LYS A 151 -10.61 -15.03 19.05
N MET A 152 -10.16 -14.69 17.85
CA MET A 152 -9.88 -13.29 17.48
C MET A 152 -11.14 -12.43 17.56
N ASN A 153 -12.28 -12.93 17.07
CA ASN A 153 -13.56 -12.24 17.15
C ASN A 153 -14.00 -11.99 18.60
N LYS A 154 -13.85 -12.98 19.49
CA LYS A 154 -14.17 -12.82 20.92
C LYS A 154 -13.34 -11.71 21.57
N THR A 155 -12.02 -11.66 21.29
CA THR A 155 -11.15 -10.59 21.79
C THR A 155 -11.57 -9.22 21.26
N MET A 156 -11.86 -9.12 19.96
CA MET A 156 -12.29 -7.87 19.34
C MET A 156 -13.63 -7.38 19.94
N ILE A 157 -14.62 -8.26 20.06
CA ILE A 157 -15.96 -7.94 20.62
C ILE A 157 -15.83 -7.49 22.07
N ALA A 158 -14.98 -8.14 22.87
CA ALA A 158 -14.77 -7.74 24.26
C ALA A 158 -14.27 -6.30 24.39
N PHE A 159 -13.31 -5.90 23.55
CA PHE A 159 -12.82 -4.52 23.54
C PHE A 159 -13.87 -3.53 23.04
N VAL A 160 -14.52 -3.84 21.91
CA VAL A 160 -15.57 -2.98 21.33
C VAL A 160 -16.72 -2.75 22.33
N LYS A 161 -17.11 -3.80 23.05
CA LYS A 161 -18.11 -3.69 24.12
C LYS A 161 -17.69 -2.67 25.18
N LEU A 162 -16.46 -2.77 25.69
CA LEU A 162 -15.94 -1.82 26.68
C LEU A 162 -15.94 -0.39 26.13
N SER A 163 -15.46 -0.20 24.89
CA SER A 163 -15.45 1.14 24.26
C SER A 163 -16.85 1.74 24.13
N ILE A 164 -17.88 0.93 23.86
CA ILE A 164 -19.27 1.39 23.78
C ILE A 164 -19.84 1.66 25.18
N ASP A 165 -19.57 0.78 26.15
CA ASP A 165 -20.03 0.96 27.52
C ASP A 165 -19.45 2.27 28.13
N ASP A 166 -18.23 2.64 27.77
CA ASP A 166 -17.61 3.92 28.18
C ASP A 166 -18.37 5.15 27.65
N LEU A 167 -19.03 5.04 26.49
CA LEU A 167 -19.83 6.13 25.92
C LEU A 167 -21.09 6.44 26.74
N VAL A 168 -21.57 5.52 27.58
CA VAL A 168 -22.75 5.76 28.42
C VAL A 168 -22.53 6.95 29.35
N ASN A 169 -21.29 7.21 29.74
CA ASN A 169 -20.91 8.31 30.61
C ASN A 169 -20.43 9.55 29.84
N GLU A 170 -20.38 9.50 28.51
CA GLU A 170 -19.95 10.62 27.68
C GLU A 170 -21.16 11.50 27.37
N HIS A 171 -21.11 12.76 27.77
CA HIS A 171 -22.23 13.71 27.64
C HIS A 171 -21.84 14.92 26.79
N GLU A 172 -20.56 15.05 26.45
CA GLU A 172 -20.04 16.12 25.62
C GLU A 172 -19.91 15.67 24.15
N PRO A 173 -20.03 16.59 23.18
CA PRO A 173 -19.72 16.29 21.79
C PRO A 173 -18.26 15.88 21.63
N PHE A 174 -18.02 14.77 20.93
CA PHE A 174 -16.68 14.27 20.62
C PHE A 174 -16.52 13.94 19.13
N ASP A 175 -15.27 13.75 18.70
CA ASP A 175 -14.96 13.33 17.34
C ASP A 175 -15.25 11.83 17.15
N LEU A 176 -16.41 11.53 16.56
CA LEU A 176 -16.84 10.16 16.26
C LEU A 176 -15.82 9.40 15.39
N TYR A 177 -15.21 10.07 14.40
CA TYR A 177 -14.25 9.42 13.53
C TYR A 177 -12.99 9.03 14.31
N ALA A 178 -12.46 9.95 15.13
CA ALA A 178 -11.30 9.66 15.99
C ALA A 178 -11.60 8.52 16.98
N TRP A 179 -12.80 8.49 17.56
CA TRP A 179 -13.23 7.42 18.46
C TRP A 179 -13.32 6.06 17.75
N ILE A 180 -14.01 5.98 16.60
CA ILE A 180 -14.12 4.74 15.81
C ILE A 180 -12.73 4.25 15.41
N ARG A 181 -11.89 5.18 14.94
CA ARG A 181 -10.52 4.93 14.53
C ARG A 181 -9.73 4.27 15.65
N HIS A 182 -9.80 4.81 16.87
CA HIS A 182 -9.14 4.26 18.04
C HIS A 182 -9.72 2.87 18.41
N ALA A 183 -11.04 2.80 18.60
CA ALA A 183 -11.71 1.58 19.04
C ALA A 183 -11.44 0.39 18.11
N VAL A 184 -11.55 0.60 16.79
CA VAL A 184 -11.29 -0.44 15.79
C VAL A 184 -9.81 -0.80 15.71
N THR A 185 -8.90 0.18 15.81
CA THR A 185 -7.46 -0.09 15.78
C THR A 185 -7.05 -0.97 16.94
N ILE A 186 -7.41 -0.58 18.17
CA ILE A 186 -7.01 -1.32 19.38
C ILE A 186 -7.69 -2.68 19.43
N ALA A 187 -9.01 -2.77 19.17
CA ALA A 187 -9.71 -4.06 19.19
C ALA A 187 -9.12 -5.07 18.18
N SER A 188 -8.81 -4.61 16.97
CA SER A 188 -8.25 -5.48 15.92
C SER A 188 -6.80 -5.89 16.24
N THR A 189 -5.99 -4.96 16.74
CA THR A 189 -4.59 -5.23 17.05
C THR A 189 -4.42 -6.04 18.34
N ASP A 190 -5.33 -5.90 19.32
CA ASP A 190 -5.39 -6.78 20.50
C ASP A 190 -5.74 -8.22 20.09
N ALA A 191 -6.70 -8.39 19.17
CA ALA A 191 -7.04 -9.70 18.65
C ALA A 191 -5.84 -10.37 17.95
N VAL A 192 -4.97 -9.58 17.31
CA VAL A 192 -3.77 -10.07 16.62
C VAL A 192 -2.61 -10.34 17.58
N TYR A 193 -2.25 -9.36 18.42
CA TYR A 193 -0.99 -9.33 19.18
C TYR A 193 -1.15 -9.69 20.66
N GLY A 194 -2.38 -9.80 21.17
CA GLY A 194 -2.68 -10.11 22.56
C GLY A 194 -2.26 -9.00 23.54
N SER A 195 -2.05 -9.38 24.80
CA SER A 195 -1.77 -8.51 25.93
C SER A 195 -0.58 -7.55 25.75
N GLN A 196 0.41 -7.92 24.94
CA GLN A 196 1.57 -7.06 24.64
C GLN A 196 1.40 -6.27 23.33
N ASN A 197 0.17 -6.02 22.89
CA ASN A 197 -0.13 -5.28 21.67
C ASN A 197 0.67 -3.96 21.58
N PRO A 198 1.58 -3.83 20.59
CA PRO A 198 2.35 -2.62 20.36
C PRO A 198 1.54 -1.35 20.18
N TYR A 199 0.33 -1.46 19.63
CA TYR A 199 -0.52 -0.33 19.24
C TYR A 199 -1.32 0.24 20.42
N ARG A 200 -1.29 -0.39 21.60
CA ARG A 200 -1.83 0.22 22.84
C ARG A 200 -1.02 1.42 23.31
N ASP A 201 0.22 1.55 22.83
CA ASP A 201 0.99 2.78 22.98
C ASP A 201 0.41 3.86 22.04
N PRO A 202 -0.16 4.96 22.56
CA PRO A 202 -0.80 6.00 21.74
C PRO A 202 0.15 6.58 20.69
N GLU A 203 1.45 6.60 20.96
CA GLU A 203 2.43 7.10 20.02
C GLU A 203 2.62 6.16 18.82
N ILE A 204 2.45 4.86 19.02
CA ILE A 204 2.55 3.83 17.98
C ILE A 204 1.25 3.77 17.19
N GLU A 205 0.10 3.90 17.86
CA GLU A 205 -1.19 4.05 17.20
C GLU A 205 -1.19 5.29 16.29
N GLN A 206 -0.74 6.43 16.78
CA GLN A 206 -0.67 7.64 15.95
C GLN A 206 0.34 7.50 14.80
N ALA A 207 1.47 6.82 15.03
CA ALA A 207 2.41 6.50 13.96
C ALA A 207 1.77 5.60 12.88
N PHE A 208 0.95 4.62 13.28
CA PHE A 208 0.20 3.80 12.32
C PHE A 208 -0.67 4.65 11.39
N TRP A 209 -1.46 5.57 11.95
CA TRP A 209 -2.33 6.43 11.16
C TRP A 209 -1.58 7.46 10.33
N ASP A 210 -0.45 7.97 10.83
CA ASP A 210 0.44 8.85 10.08
C ASP A 210 1.08 8.15 8.88
N TRP A 211 1.38 6.85 9.02
CA TRP A 211 1.87 6.02 7.93
C TRP A 211 0.75 5.63 6.94
N ASP A 212 -0.35 5.05 7.42
CA ASP A 212 -1.45 4.52 6.59
C ASP A 212 -2.11 5.61 5.73
N THR A 213 -2.46 6.75 6.35
CA THR A 213 -3.11 7.88 5.66
C THR A 213 -2.23 8.48 4.56
N ASN A 214 -0.90 8.34 4.67
CA ASN A 214 0.07 8.98 3.78
C ASN A 214 0.90 7.98 2.97
N ILE A 215 0.51 6.70 2.96
CA ILE A 215 1.30 5.59 2.40
C ILE A 215 1.58 5.75 0.90
N VAL A 216 0.66 6.40 0.17
CA VAL A 216 0.79 6.66 -1.27
C VAL A 216 2.01 7.54 -1.58
N ALA A 217 2.40 8.43 -0.66
CA ALA A 217 3.59 9.27 -0.85
C ALA A 217 4.90 8.46 -0.82
N LEU A 218 4.91 7.26 -0.24
CA LEU A 218 6.09 6.38 -0.22
C LEU A 218 6.27 5.60 -1.53
N MET A 219 5.20 5.36 -2.29
CA MET A 219 5.20 4.54 -3.51
C MET A 219 6.19 4.97 -4.59
N PRO A 220 6.38 6.28 -4.90
CA PRO A 220 7.33 6.71 -5.91
C PRO A 220 8.78 6.38 -5.53
N ASN A 221 9.07 6.24 -4.23
CA ASN A 221 10.43 6.03 -3.71
C ASN A 221 11.45 7.10 -4.14
N ILE A 222 11.00 8.34 -4.29
CA ILE A 222 11.84 9.49 -4.68
C ILE A 222 11.94 10.43 -3.48
N LEU A 223 13.17 10.76 -3.06
CA LEU A 223 13.46 11.73 -1.99
C LEU A 223 12.53 11.59 -0.77
N GLN A 224 12.31 10.36 -0.30
CA GLN A 224 11.31 10.05 0.74
C GLN A 224 11.52 10.86 2.03
N SER A 225 12.76 11.20 2.38
CA SER A 225 13.10 12.04 3.53
C SER A 225 12.57 13.48 3.45
N ILE A 226 12.20 13.93 2.24
CA ILE A 226 11.64 15.26 1.96
C ILE A 226 10.15 15.12 1.61
N ILE A 227 9.82 14.33 0.58
CA ILE A 227 8.47 14.24 0.02
C ILE A 227 7.52 13.44 0.92
N ALA A 228 8.04 12.42 1.59
CA ALA A 228 7.26 11.47 2.37
C ALA A 228 7.77 11.36 3.82
N ARG A 229 8.33 12.45 4.36
CA ARG A 229 9.02 12.46 5.66
C ARG A 229 8.13 11.93 6.79
N LYS A 230 6.87 12.38 6.83
CA LYS A 230 5.90 12.00 7.86
C LYS A 230 5.63 10.49 7.87
N PRO A 231 5.13 9.86 6.78
CA PRO A 231 4.93 8.41 6.76
C PRO A 231 6.24 7.62 6.88
N LEU A 232 7.38 8.17 6.44
CA LEU A 232 8.68 7.52 6.59
C LEU A 232 9.08 7.39 8.06
N LEU A 233 9.03 8.48 8.83
CA LEU A 233 9.37 8.45 10.26
C LEU A 233 8.41 7.58 11.05
N ALA A 234 7.12 7.67 10.72
CA ALA A 234 6.08 6.87 11.36
C ALA A 234 6.29 5.36 11.12
N ARG A 235 6.65 4.96 9.89
CA ARG A 235 7.02 3.59 9.56
C ARG A 235 8.19 3.08 10.40
N GLU A 236 9.28 3.85 10.50
CA GLU A 236 10.46 3.43 11.27
C GLU A 236 10.12 3.20 12.74
N LYS A 237 9.29 4.07 13.33
CA LYS A 237 8.80 3.94 14.70
C LYS A 237 8.00 2.64 14.91
N ILE A 238 7.09 2.32 14.00
CA ILE A 238 6.32 1.07 14.03
C ILE A 238 7.26 -0.13 13.91
N VAL A 239 8.21 -0.10 12.96
CA VAL A 239 9.16 -1.18 12.73
C VAL A 239 10.02 -1.43 13.97
N GLU A 240 10.50 -0.38 14.64
CA GLU A 240 11.27 -0.50 15.88
C GLU A 240 10.44 -1.15 16.99
N ARG A 241 9.21 -0.69 17.21
CA ARG A 241 8.32 -1.27 18.22
C ARG A 241 7.98 -2.74 17.92
N MET A 242 7.74 -3.08 16.66
CA MET A 242 7.46 -4.45 16.23
C MET A 242 8.66 -5.38 16.40
N LYS A 243 9.89 -4.88 16.16
CA LYS A 243 11.12 -5.63 16.46
C LYS A 243 11.21 -5.97 17.95
N ILE A 244 10.88 -5.02 18.84
CA ILE A 244 10.86 -5.26 20.29
C ILE A 244 9.84 -6.35 20.62
N TYR A 245 8.61 -6.23 20.12
CA TYR A 245 7.55 -7.21 20.35
C TYR A 245 7.97 -8.64 19.97
N PHE A 246 8.49 -8.85 18.76
CA PHE A 246 8.90 -10.18 18.32
C PHE A 246 10.17 -10.70 19.01
N LYS A 247 11.08 -9.83 19.45
CA LYS A 247 12.28 -10.22 20.22
C LYS A 247 11.95 -10.64 21.65
N SER A 248 10.95 -10.03 22.28
CA SER A 248 10.49 -10.39 23.63
C SER A 248 9.71 -11.70 23.68
N GLY A 249 9.40 -12.28 22.51
CA GLY A 249 8.59 -13.49 22.38
C GLY A 249 7.10 -13.15 22.26
N VAL A 250 6.39 -13.92 21.44
CA VAL A 250 4.94 -13.73 21.23
C VAL A 250 4.17 -14.23 22.46
N PRO A 251 3.30 -13.40 23.06
CA PRO A 251 2.49 -13.78 24.21
C PRO A 251 1.61 -15.02 23.95
N ALA A 252 1.31 -15.76 25.03
CA ALA A 252 0.46 -16.93 24.95
C ALA A 252 -0.99 -16.61 24.52
N ASP A 253 -1.46 -15.39 24.76
CA ASP A 253 -2.79 -14.93 24.40
C ASP A 253 -2.88 -14.30 23.00
N ALA A 254 -1.75 -14.09 22.30
CA ALA A 254 -1.74 -13.64 20.91
C ALA A 254 -2.45 -14.65 19.97
N SER A 255 -2.90 -14.15 18.82
CA SER A 255 -3.57 -14.96 17.81
C SER A 255 -2.70 -16.12 17.32
N GLU A 256 -3.35 -17.18 16.87
CA GLU A 256 -2.69 -18.27 16.17
C GLU A 256 -1.98 -17.78 14.90
N MET A 257 -2.55 -16.76 14.23
CA MET A 257 -1.91 -16.08 13.11
C MET A 257 -0.55 -15.51 13.50
N THR A 258 -0.45 -14.70 14.55
CA THR A 258 0.82 -14.10 14.99
C THR A 258 1.83 -15.15 15.41
N LYS A 259 1.39 -16.22 16.09
CA LYS A 259 2.26 -17.33 16.48
C LYS A 259 2.77 -18.12 15.26
N SER A 260 1.92 -18.34 14.26
CA SER A 260 2.29 -19.00 13.01
C SER A 260 3.31 -18.18 12.22
N ARG A 261 3.20 -16.84 12.24
CA ARG A 261 4.17 -15.93 11.62
C ARG A 261 5.53 -15.86 12.32
N TRP A 262 5.56 -16.10 13.63
CA TRP A 262 6.77 -15.97 14.44
C TRP A 262 7.66 -17.22 14.42
N LYS A 263 7.04 -18.40 14.25
CA LYS A 263 7.75 -19.69 14.10
C LYS A 263 8.50 -19.78 12.78
#